data_AF-A0A2E5NFU1-F1
#
_entry.id   AF-A0A2E5NFU1-F1
#
_cell.length_a   1.000
_cell.length_b   1.000
_cell.length_c   1.000
_cell.angle_alpha   90.00
_cell.angle_beta   90.00
_cell.angle_gamma   90.00
#
_symmetry.space_group_name_H-M   'P 1'
#
loop_
_entity.id
_entity.type
_entity.pdbx_description
1 polymer ?
#
loop_
_entity_poly.entity_id
_entity_poly.type
_entity_poly.pdbx_seq_one_letter_code
_entity_poly.pdbx_strand_id
1 'polypeptide(L)' 'MAADPYETLIASLSNREHSRFELDRKLQNRHPALSRAERAVLLDNLIKLNLQSDVRFAEMLIRSRLQRGQGRRRIEQEL' A
#
# COMPACT_ATOMS: atom_id res chain seq x y z
N MET A 1 -5.99 -0.65 -22.63
CA MET A 1 -6.94 -1.10 -21.58
C MET A 1 -6.29 -0.82 -20.24
N ALA A 2 -6.95 -0.08 -19.35
CA ALA A 2 -6.43 0.03 -17.98
C ALA A 2 -6.50 -1.38 -17.36
N ALA A 3 -5.37 -1.86 -16.82
CA ALA A 3 -5.31 -3.15 -16.11
C ALA A 3 -6.35 -3.15 -14.98
N ASP A 4 -6.96 -4.28 -14.68
CA ASP A 4 -8.03 -4.33 -13.67
C ASP A 4 -7.57 -3.73 -12.32
N PRO A 5 -8.45 -3.03 -11.56
CA PRO A 5 -8.08 -2.46 -10.26
C PRO A 5 -7.49 -3.49 -9.29
N TYR A 6 -8.00 -4.72 -9.29
CA TYR A 6 -7.48 -5.79 -8.45
C TYR A 6 -6.09 -6.24 -8.93
N GLU A 7 -5.89 -6.41 -10.23
CA GLU A 7 -4.56 -6.71 -10.80
C GLU A 7 -3.52 -5.64 -10.44
N THR A 8 -3.92 -4.36 -10.44
CA THR A 8 -3.05 -3.24 -10.04
C THR A 8 -2.59 -3.36 -8.58
N LEU A 9 -3.48 -3.82 -7.70
CA LEU A 9 -3.18 -4.03 -6.28
C LEU A 9 -2.26 -5.25 -6.09
N ILE A 10 -2.60 -6.37 -6.72
CA ILE A 10 -1.78 -7.59 -6.67
C ILE A 10 -0.38 -7.31 -7.20
N ALA A 11 -0.24 -6.68 -8.36
CA ALA A 11 1.06 -6.31 -8.91
C ALA A 11 1.86 -5.40 -7.97
N SER A 12 1.20 -4.50 -7.23
CA SER A 12 1.88 -3.66 -6.23
C SER A 12 2.39 -4.50 -5.06
N LEU A 13 1.54 -5.36 -4.49
CA LEU A 13 1.88 -6.21 -3.35
C LEU A 13 2.92 -7.29 -3.68
N SER A 14 2.96 -7.78 -4.93
CA SER A 14 3.98 -8.74 -5.38
C SER A 14 5.40 -8.16 -5.37
N ASN A 15 5.55 -6.83 -5.42
CA ASN A 15 6.87 -6.19 -5.45
C ASN A 15 7.41 -5.88 -4.04
N ARG A 16 6.53 -5.44 -3.13
CA ARG A 16 6.85 -5.12 -1.73
C ARG A 16 5.59 -4.95 -0.90
N GLU A 17 5.74 -4.91 0.42
CA GLU A 17 4.67 -4.46 1.31
C GLU A 17 4.27 -3.01 0.97
N HIS A 18 2.98 -2.75 0.99
CA HIS A 18 2.39 -1.42 0.76
C HIS A 18 1.39 -1.11 1.86
N SER A 19 1.35 0.15 2.30
CA SER A 19 0.29 0.57 3.21
C SER A 19 -1.05 0.65 2.49
N ARG A 20 -2.15 0.59 3.25
CA ARG A 20 -3.49 0.80 2.71
C ARG A 20 -3.58 2.15 1.99
N PHE A 21 -2.92 3.17 2.53
CA PHE A 21 -2.87 4.50 1.97
C PHE A 21 -2.12 4.57 0.63
N GLU A 22 -0.97 3.90 0.52
CA GLU A 22 -0.22 3.83 -0.75
C GLU A 22 -1.05 3.17 -1.85
N LEU A 23 -1.78 2.09 -1.51
CA LEU A 23 -2.66 1.39 -2.44
C LEU A 23 -3.88 2.24 -2.84
N ASP A 24 -4.52 2.95 -1.90
CA ASP A 24 -5.63 3.86 -2.24
C ASP A 24 -5.17 4.97 -3.19
N ARG A 25 -4.02 5.60 -2.94
CA ARG A 25 -3.45 6.61 -3.85
C ARG A 25 -3.15 6.04 -5.23
N LYS A 26 -2.62 4.80 -5.31
CA LYS A 26 -2.39 4.13 -6.61
C LYS A 26 -3.69 3.90 -7.36
N LEU A 27 -4.75 3.48 -6.67
CA LEU A 27 -6.08 3.32 -7.27
C LEU A 27 -6.66 4.66 -7.72
N GLN A 28 -6.55 5.72 -6.91
CA GLN A 28 -7.00 7.07 -7.31
C GLN A 28 -6.32 7.54 -8.60
N ASN A 29 -5.01 7.30 -8.74
CA ASN A 29 -4.23 7.75 -9.89
C ASN A 29 -4.46 6.91 -11.15
N ARG A 30 -4.61 5.58 -11.01
CA ARG A 30 -4.73 4.65 -12.15
C ARG A 30 -6.19 4.36 -12.55
N HIS A 31 -7.10 4.47 -11.59
CA HIS A 31 -8.52 4.13 -11.70
C HIS A 31 -9.39 5.27 -11.16
N PRO A 32 -9.31 6.48 -11.75
CA PRO A 32 -9.99 7.67 -11.25
C PRO A 32 -11.52 7.56 -11.28
N ALA A 33 -12.07 6.64 -12.08
CA ALA A 33 -13.51 6.36 -12.13
C ALA A 33 -14.03 5.63 -10.87
N LEU A 34 -13.16 4.98 -10.08
CA LEU A 34 -13.58 4.32 -8.85
C LEU A 34 -13.91 5.34 -7.77
N SER A 35 -15.13 5.25 -7.26
CA SER A 35 -15.55 5.96 -6.05
C SER A 35 -14.72 5.52 -4.84
N ARG A 36 -14.73 6.36 -3.79
CA ARG A 36 -14.05 6.03 -2.52
C ARG A 36 -14.57 4.73 -1.91
N ALA A 37 -15.86 4.45 -2.04
CA ALA A 37 -16.48 3.24 -1.49
C ALA A 37 -15.99 1.98 -2.22
N GLU A 38 -15.92 2.01 -3.55
CA GLU A 38 -15.43 0.87 -4.35
C GLU A 38 -13.96 0.57 -4.04
N ARG A 39 -13.11 1.59 -3.93
CA ARG A 39 -11.71 1.41 -3.52
C ARG A 39 -11.60 0.82 -2.12
N ALA A 40 -12.42 1.28 -1.18
CA ALA A 40 -12.43 0.76 0.19
C ALA A 40 -12.77 -0.74 0.22
N VAL A 41 -13.78 -1.18 -0.54
CA VAL A 41 -14.16 -2.61 -0.64
C VAL A 41 -13.00 -3.46 -1.16
N LEU A 42 -12.30 -3.02 -2.21
CA LEU A 42 -11.14 -3.73 -2.74
C LEU A 42 -10.03 -3.84 -1.68
N LEU A 43 -9.69 -2.74 -1.00
CA LEU A 43 -8.66 -2.71 0.02
C LEU A 43 -9.03 -3.56 1.24
N ASP A 44 -10.29 -3.56 1.67
CA ASP A 44 -10.78 -4.37 2.78
C ASP A 44 -10.68 -5.87 2.47
N ASN A 45 -10.95 -6.26 1.22
CA ASN A 45 -10.79 -7.64 0.79
C ASN A 45 -9.32 -8.10 0.87
N LEU A 46 -8.36 -7.24 0.52
CA LEU A 46 -6.93 -7.56 0.63
C LEU A 46 -6.49 -7.74 2.09
N ILE A 47 -7.04 -6.94 3.01
CA ILE A 47 -6.78 -7.10 4.46
C ILE A 47 -7.36 -8.42 4.95
N LYS A 48 -8.60 -8.75 4.57
CA LYS A 48 -9.26 -10.01 4.95
C LYS A 48 -8.48 -11.24 4.45
N LEU A 49 -7.88 -11.15 3.26
CA LEU A 49 -7.03 -12.20 2.70
C LEU A 49 -5.60 -12.18 3.27
N ASN A 50 -5.30 -11.28 4.21
CA ASN A 50 -3.97 -11.04 4.77
C ASN A 50 -2.90 -10.68 3.71
N LEU A 51 -3.32 -10.21 2.53
CA LEU A 51 -2.42 -9.77 1.46
C LEU A 51 -1.86 -8.38 1.73
N GLN A 52 -2.62 -7.52 2.41
CA GLN A 52 -2.18 -6.20 2.86
C GLN A 52 -2.09 -6.17 4.39
N SER A 53 -1.00 -5.60 4.92
CA SER A 53 -0.84 -5.35 6.35
C SER A 53 -0.01 -4.10 6.58
N ASP A 54 -0.60 -3.10 7.25
CA ASP A 54 0.13 -1.88 7.62
C ASP A 54 1.26 -2.17 8.64
N VAL A 55 1.13 -3.24 9.43
CA VAL A 55 2.18 -3.70 10.36
C VAL A 55 3.39 -4.20 9.59
N ARG A 56 3.20 -5.14 8.63
CA ARG A 56 4.32 -5.64 7.80
C ARG A 56 4.94 -4.53 6.96
N PHE A 57 4.12 -3.61 6.46
CA PHE A 57 4.60 -2.41 5.79
C PHE A 57 5.49 -1.55 6.69
N ALA A 58 5.06 -1.24 7.92
CA ALA A 58 5.83 -0.44 8.85
C ALA A 58 7.18 -1.09 9.20
N GLU A 59 7.19 -2.40 9.46
CA GLU A 59 8.43 -3.16 9.71
C GLU A 59 9.41 -3.09 8.52
N MET A 60 8.90 -3.31 7.31
CA MET A 60 9.69 -3.20 6.07
C MET A 60 10.26 -1.78 5.92
N LEU A 61 9.43 -0.76 6.13
CA LEU A 61 9.82 0.65 5.99
C LEU A 61 10.93 1.01 6.99
N ILE A 62 10.73 0.70 8.27
CA ILE A 62 11.70 0.95 9.35
C ILE A 62 13.03 0.27 9.02
N ARG A 63 13.01 -1.03 8.68
CA ARG A 63 14.23 -1.77 8.31
C ARG A 63 14.95 -1.13 7.13
N SER A 64 14.21 -0.75 6.09
CA SER A 64 14.78 -0.09 4.91
C SER A 64 15.41 1.27 5.23
N ARG A 65 14.79 2.07 6.09
CA ARG A 65 15.31 3.39 6.47
C ARG A 65 16.51 3.31 7.39
N LEU A 66 16.51 2.39 8.35
CA LEU A 66 17.66 2.12 9.22
C LEU A 66 18.89 1.70 8.41
N GLN A 67 18.73 0.79 7.43
CA GLN A 67 19.83 0.38 6.55
C GLN A 67 20.43 1.54 5.72
N ARG A 68 19.65 2.62 5.51
CA ARG A 68 20.10 3.85 4.82
C ARG A 68 20.63 4.91 5.79
N GLY A 69 20.79 4.59 7.07
CA GLY A 69 21.29 5.52 8.08
C GLY A 69 20.31 6.64 8.45
N GLN A 70 19.01 6.50 8.15
CA GLN A 70 18.04 7.51 8.54
C GLN A 70 17.75 7.46 10.04
N GLY A 71 17.75 8.63 10.68
CA GLY A 71 17.46 8.75 12.11
C GLY A 71 16.00 8.47 12.45
N ARG A 72 15.77 7.88 13.63
CA ARG A 72 14.45 7.49 14.17
C ARG A 72 13.34 8.53 13.95
N ARG A 73 13.58 9.80 14.31
CA ARG A 73 12.58 10.89 14.15
C ARG A 73 12.09 11.07 12.72
N ARG A 74 12.96 10.84 11.73
CA ARG A 74 12.59 10.93 10.31
C ARG A 74 11.76 9.73 9.88
N ILE A 75 12.04 8.55 10.42
CA ILE A 75 11.28 7.32 10.14
C ILE A 75 9.87 7.44 10.73
N GLU A 76 9.75 7.94 11.96
CA GLU A 76 8.46 8.18 12.63
C GLU A 76 7.58 9.19 11.89
N GLN A 77 8.16 10.13 11.14
CA GLN A 77 7.41 11.08 10.30
C GLN A 77 6.88 10.47 8.99
N GLU A 78 7.40 9.31 8.57
CA GLU A 78 7.01 8.65 7.32
C GLU A 78 5.93 7.58 7.52
N LEU A 79 5.77 7.10 8.76
CA LEU A 79 4.72 6.18 9.18
C LEU A 79 3.38 6.92 9.37
#